data_AF-A0A7K4CM15-F1
#
_entry.id   AF-A0A7K4CM15-F1
#
_cell.length_a   1.000
_cell.length_b   1.000
_cell.length_c   1.000
_cell.angle_alpha   90.00
_cell.angle_beta   90.00
_cell.angle_gamma   90.00
#
_symmetry.space_group_name_H-M   'P 1'
#
loop_
_entity.id
_entity.type
_entity.pdbx_description
1 polymer ?
#
loop_
_entity_poly.entity_id
_entity_poly.type
_entity_poly.pdbx_seq_one_letter_code
_entity_poly.pdbx_strand_id
1 'polypeptide(L)'
;MKKFACLLLATALCLMLAASSVSAKEKITMKDDLGRDVTFESPCERVVFTMENALKTYYAVGDPKNLAALKDDKWMRKLSEDIFPVVDPDFERKLTVNITGDQINLESLA
;
A
#
# COMPACT_ATOMS: atom_id res chain seq x y z
N MET A 1 45.57 4.10 12.56
CA MET A 1 44.40 3.27 12.96
C MET A 1 43.25 4.08 13.56
N LYS A 2 43.46 4.99 14.54
CA LYS A 2 42.38 5.80 15.16
C LYS A 2 41.51 6.62 14.17
N LYS A 3 42.12 7.20 13.12
CA LYS A 3 41.39 8.00 12.11
C LYS A 3 40.41 7.18 11.26
N PHE A 4 40.78 5.94 10.92
CA PHE A 4 39.91 5.01 10.17
C PHE A 4 38.76 4.49 11.03
N ALA A 5 39.02 4.23 12.32
CA ALA A 5 37.97 3.83 13.26
C ALA A 5 36.93 4.94 13.47
N CYS A 6 37.35 6.21 13.58
CA CYS A 6 36.43 7.35 13.65
C CYS A 6 35.58 7.50 12.38
N LEU A 7 36.17 7.28 11.20
CA LEU A 7 35.46 7.39 9.93
C LEU A 7 34.38 6.31 9.78
N LEU A 8 34.68 5.07 10.16
CA LEU A 8 33.73 3.95 10.18
C LEU A 8 32.60 4.15 11.19
N LEU A 9 32.90 4.74 12.35
CA LEU A 9 31.89 5.05 13.36
C LEU A 9 30.93 6.14 12.86
N ALA A 10 31.46 7.16 12.19
CA ALA A 10 30.67 8.24 11.62
C ALA A 10 29.76 7.77 10.48
N THR A 11 30.24 6.89 9.60
CA THR A 11 29.40 6.31 8.54
C THR A 11 28.33 5.38 9.09
N ALA A 12 28.64 4.56 10.09
CA ALA A 12 27.65 3.73 10.77
C ALA A 12 26.56 4.57 11.45
N LEU A 13 26.95 5.68 12.10
CA LEU A 13 26.01 6.61 12.72
C LEU A 13 25.12 7.31 11.68
N CYS A 14 25.68 7.79 10.56
CA CYS A 14 24.89 8.38 9.48
C CYS A 14 23.90 7.38 8.84
N LEU A 15 24.29 6.11 8.69
CA LEU A 15 23.40 5.05 8.18
C LEU A 15 22.25 4.76 9.16
N MET A 16 22.53 4.74 10.48
CA MET A 16 21.51 4.54 11.52
C MET A 16 20.52 5.71 11.59
N LEU A 17 21.00 6.96 11.47
CA LEU A 17 20.12 8.13 11.44
C LEU A 17 19.28 8.20 10.15
N ALA A 18 19.84 7.84 8.99
CA ALA A 18 19.10 7.81 7.72
C ALA A 18 18.01 6.72 7.69
N ALA A 19 18.21 5.59 8.36
CA ALA A 19 17.18 4.56 8.51
C ALA A 19 16.00 5.03 9.38
N SER A 20 16.25 5.93 10.33
CA SER A 20 15.24 6.42 11.27
C SER A 20 14.30 7.48 10.67
N SER A 21 14.76 8.22 9.64
CA SER A 21 13.95 9.27 8.98
C SER A 21 12.90 8.73 8.00
N VAL A 22 12.88 7.43 7.72
CA VAL A 22 11.92 6.78 6.79
C VAL A 22 10.62 6.36 7.47
N SER A 23 10.50 6.43 8.80
CA SER A 23 9.39 5.79 9.53
C SER A 23 8.76 6.67 10.61
N ALA A 24 8.42 7.91 10.28
CA ALA A 24 7.46 8.67 11.09
C ALA A 24 6.10 8.62 10.38
N LYS A 25 5.13 7.92 10.97
CA LYS A 25 3.75 7.91 10.47
C LYS A 25 3.18 9.32 10.59
N GLU A 26 2.97 9.99 9.46
CA GLU A 26 2.37 11.32 9.42
C GLU A 26 0.86 11.19 9.29
N LYS A 27 0.10 11.98 10.05
CA LYS A 27 -1.35 12.08 9.88
C LYS A 27 -1.66 13.08 8.77
N ILE A 28 -2.19 12.58 7.66
CA ILE A 28 -2.61 13.38 6.52
C ILE A 28 -4.14 13.51 6.57
N THR A 29 -4.65 14.72 6.38
CA THR A 29 -6.08 14.98 6.17
C THR A 29 -6.29 15.43 4.74
N MET A 30 -7.17 14.75 4.02
CA MET A 30 -7.55 15.10 2.65
C MET A 30 -9.06 15.17 2.51
N LYS A 31 -9.53 15.94 1.53
CA LYS A 31 -10.93 15.98 1.14
C LYS A 31 -11.17 14.96 0.02
N ASP A 32 -12.15 14.09 0.20
CA ASP A 32 -12.54 13.14 -0.85
C ASP A 32 -13.47 13.77 -1.90
N ASP A 33 -13.79 13.00 -2.94
CA ASP A 33 -14.66 13.44 -4.04
C ASP A 33 -16.11 13.74 -3.61
N LEU A 34 -16.51 13.30 -2.42
CA LEU A 34 -17.81 13.60 -1.81
C LEU A 34 -17.75 14.82 -0.88
N GLY A 35 -16.59 15.47 -0.77
CA GLY A 35 -16.37 16.67 0.03
C GLY A 35 -16.12 16.39 1.52
N ARG A 36 -15.92 15.13 1.92
CA ARG A 36 -15.69 14.70 3.31
C ARG A 36 -14.20 14.81 3.64
N ASP A 37 -13.90 15.25 4.86
CA ASP A 37 -12.53 15.25 5.36
C ASP A 37 -12.18 13.85 5.91
N VAL A 38 -11.13 13.24 5.37
CA VAL A 38 -10.63 11.91 5.73
C VAL A 38 -9.21 12.05 6.25
N THR A 39 -8.98 11.58 7.48
CA THR A 39 -7.65 11.58 8.10
C THR A 39 -7.12 10.16 8.22
N PHE A 40 -5.89 9.94 7.77
CA PHE A 40 -5.22 8.63 7.83
C PHE A 40 -3.71 8.78 8.06
N GLU A 41 -3.06 7.68 8.44
CA GLU A 41 -1.61 7.61 8.65
C GLU A 41 -0.90 7.25 7.35
N SER A 42 0.16 7.98 7.01
CA SER A 42 1.00 7.75 5.85
C SER A 42 2.42 7.31 6.25
N PRO A 43 3.03 6.33 5.57
CA PRO A 43 2.46 5.54 4.49
C PRO A 43 1.43 4.51 5.00
N CYS A 44 0.39 4.26 4.21
CA CYS A 44 -0.60 3.22 4.52
C CYS A 44 0.03 1.83 4.36
N GLU A 45 0.01 1.03 5.43
CA GLU A 45 0.60 -0.33 5.43
C GLU A 45 -0.35 -1.40 4.86
N ARG A 46 -1.67 -1.19 5.00
CA ARG A 46 -2.71 -2.12 4.53
C ARG A 46 -3.83 -1.33 3.87
N VAL A 47 -3.98 -1.52 2.57
CA VAL A 47 -4.99 -0.85 1.76
C VAL A 47 -5.94 -1.87 1.16
N VAL A 48 -7.22 -1.54 1.16
CA VAL A 48 -8.29 -2.33 0.55
C VAL A 48 -8.91 -1.51 -0.58
N PHE A 49 -9.02 -2.11 -1.76
CA PHE A 49 -9.66 -1.45 -2.91
C PHE A 49 -11.00 -2.11 -3.23
N THR A 50 -12.05 -1.28 -3.22
CA THR A 50 -13.42 -1.70 -3.56
C THR A 50 -13.82 -1.34 -4.99
N MET A 51 -12.98 -0.58 -5.71
CA MET A 51 -13.21 -0.05 -7.06
C MET A 51 -12.02 -0.33 -7.99
N GLU A 52 -12.26 -0.86 -9.21
CA GLU A 52 -11.25 -1.17 -10.25
C GLU A 52 -10.38 0.03 -10.56
N ASN A 53 -10.99 1.19 -10.79
CA ASN A 53 -10.27 2.33 -11.31
C ASN A 53 -9.25 2.81 -10.28
N ALA A 54 -9.63 2.81 -9.00
CA ALA A 54 -8.71 3.11 -7.92
C ALA A 54 -7.58 2.07 -7.82
N LEU A 55 -7.89 0.78 -7.96
CA LEU A 55 -6.89 -0.29 -7.95
C LEU A 55 -5.90 -0.16 -9.12
N LYS A 56 -6.39 0.04 -10.35
CA LYS A 56 -5.56 0.24 -11.54
C LYS A 56 -4.66 1.46 -11.43
N THR A 57 -5.19 2.58 -10.95
CA THR A 57 -4.39 3.77 -10.71
C THR A 57 -3.29 3.50 -9.69
N TYR A 58 -3.60 2.79 -8.60
CA TYR A 58 -2.60 2.41 -7.61
C TYR A 58 -1.49 1.54 -8.20
N TYR A 59 -1.82 0.54 -9.02
CA TYR A 59 -0.82 -0.27 -9.73
C TYR A 59 0.03 0.51 -10.74
N ALA A 60 -0.50 1.62 -11.28
CA ALA A 60 0.23 2.45 -12.23
C ALA A 60 1.23 3.41 -11.56
N VAL A 61 0.99 3.83 -10.31
CA VAL A 61 1.79 4.87 -9.64
C VAL A 61 2.43 4.44 -8.32
N GLY A 62 1.97 3.32 -7.73
CA GLY A 62 2.31 2.87 -6.38
C GLY A 62 2.98 1.50 -6.35
N ASP A 63 3.46 1.11 -5.16
CA ASP A 63 4.02 -0.22 -4.89
C ASP A 63 2.92 -1.15 -4.36
N PRO A 64 2.62 -2.28 -5.03
CA PRO A 64 1.53 -3.18 -4.65
C PRO A 64 1.74 -3.97 -3.35
N LYS A 65 2.90 -3.83 -2.70
CA LYS A 65 3.18 -4.50 -1.41
C LYS A 65 2.14 -4.22 -0.33
N ASN A 66 1.58 -3.01 -0.30
CA ASN A 66 0.63 -2.61 0.76
C ASN A 66 -0.83 -2.94 0.41
N LEU A 67 -1.08 -3.53 -0.77
CA LEU A 67 -2.40 -4.06 -1.12
C LEU A 67 -2.70 -5.29 -0.25
N ALA A 68 -3.70 -5.17 0.62
CA ALA A 68 -4.13 -6.22 1.52
C ALA A 68 -5.28 -7.06 0.94
N ALA A 69 -6.29 -6.39 0.35
CA ALA A 69 -7.46 -7.06 -0.19
C ALA A 69 -8.13 -6.27 -1.33
N LEU A 70 -8.91 -7.00 -2.13
CA LEU A 70 -9.68 -6.48 -3.27
C LEU A 70 -11.11 -7.04 -3.28
N LYS A 71 -12.00 -6.47 -4.09
CA LYS A 71 -13.40 -6.92 -4.20
C LYS A 71 -13.49 -8.38 -4.72
N ASP A 72 -14.39 -9.18 -4.12
CA ASP A 72 -14.57 -10.62 -4.36
C ASP A 72 -14.96 -11.04 -5.79
N ASP A 73 -15.66 -10.18 -6.52
CA ASP A 73 -15.77 -10.37 -7.96
C ASP A 73 -14.35 -10.19 -8.51
N LYS A 74 -13.75 -11.23 -9.08
CA LYS A 74 -12.50 -11.13 -9.83
C LYS A 74 -12.67 -10.21 -11.05
N TRP A 75 -12.84 -8.90 -10.79
CA TRP A 75 -12.54 -7.79 -11.66
C TRP A 75 -11.16 -8.16 -12.19
N MET A 76 -10.95 -8.12 -13.51
CA MET A 76 -9.71 -8.49 -14.23
C MET A 76 -9.68 -9.82 -15.00
N ARG A 77 -10.57 -10.81 -14.81
CA ARG A 77 -10.46 -12.10 -15.54
C ARG A 77 -10.55 -12.00 -17.07
N LYS A 78 -11.21 -10.98 -17.62
CA LYS A 78 -11.45 -10.91 -19.07
C LYS A 78 -10.47 -10.06 -19.88
N LEU A 79 -9.67 -9.19 -19.24
CA LEU A 79 -8.86 -8.21 -19.98
C LEU A 79 -7.43 -8.05 -19.44
N SER A 80 -7.03 -8.75 -18.36
CA SER A 80 -5.78 -8.39 -17.67
C SER A 80 -5.05 -9.52 -16.94
N GLU A 81 -5.46 -10.77 -17.12
CA GLU A 81 -4.83 -11.94 -16.49
C GLU A 81 -3.31 -12.00 -16.72
N ASP A 82 -2.79 -11.43 -17.82
CA ASP A 82 -1.36 -11.46 -18.15
C ASP A 82 -0.52 -10.34 -17.50
N ILE A 83 -1.12 -9.19 -17.14
CA ILE A 83 -0.34 -8.00 -16.71
C ILE A 83 -0.20 -7.97 -15.18
N PHE A 84 -1.26 -8.31 -14.44
CA PHE A 84 -1.24 -8.14 -12.98
C PHE A 84 -0.29 -9.09 -12.25
N PRO A 85 -0.15 -10.37 -12.61
CA PRO A 85 0.89 -11.23 -12.03
C PRO A 85 2.32 -10.75 -12.34
N VAL A 86 2.52 -10.00 -13.43
CA VAL A 86 3.82 -9.40 -13.76
C VAL A 86 4.11 -8.17 -12.89
N VAL A 87 3.08 -7.36 -12.60
CA VAL A 87 3.20 -6.16 -11.76
C VAL A 87 3.18 -6.51 -10.26
N ASP A 88 2.41 -7.51 -9.88
CA ASP A 88 2.26 -8.05 -8.53
C ASP A 88 2.21 -9.58 -8.56
N PRO A 89 3.37 -10.23 -8.37
CA PRO A 89 3.48 -11.69 -8.34
C PRO A 89 2.61 -12.38 -7.28
N ASP A 90 2.11 -11.63 -6.31
CA ASP A 90 1.33 -12.13 -5.19
C ASP A 90 -0.17 -11.89 -5.36
N PHE A 91 -0.58 -11.35 -6.51
CA PHE A 91 -1.97 -10.97 -6.80
C PHE A 91 -2.98 -12.08 -6.51
N GLU A 92 -2.73 -13.30 -6.99
CA GLU A 92 -3.64 -14.44 -6.78
C GLU A 92 -3.74 -14.90 -5.32
N ARG A 93 -2.84 -14.44 -4.44
CA ARG A 93 -2.85 -14.74 -3.00
C ARG A 93 -3.46 -13.63 -2.16
N LYS A 94 -3.84 -12.49 -2.77
CA LYS A 94 -4.48 -11.38 -2.05
C LYS A 94 -5.87 -11.79 -1.56
N LEU A 95 -6.25 -11.25 -0.40
CA LEU A 95 -7.55 -11.53 0.19
C LEU A 95 -8.68 -10.89 -0.63
N THR A 96 -9.86 -11.48 -0.58
CA THR A 96 -11.07 -10.88 -1.13
C THR A 96 -11.99 -10.38 -0.03
N VAL A 97 -12.51 -9.17 -0.21
CA VAL A 97 -13.59 -8.62 0.62
C VAL A 97 -14.89 -8.89 -0.11
N ASN A 98 -15.81 -9.57 0.59
CA ASN A 98 -17.11 -9.89 0.03
C ASN A 98 -17.96 -8.61 -0.08
N ILE A 99 -18.41 -8.32 -1.30
CA ILE A 99 -19.30 -7.20 -1.58
C ILE A 99 -20.53 -7.75 -2.30
N THR A 100 -21.71 -7.58 -1.69
CA THR A 100 -22.99 -7.99 -2.28
C THR A 100 -23.76 -6.75 -2.71
N GLY A 101 -23.90 -6.54 -4.02
CA GLY A 101 -24.43 -5.28 -4.56
C GLY A 101 -23.53 -4.10 -4.16
N ASP A 102 -24.10 -3.12 -3.44
CA ASP A 102 -23.39 -1.96 -2.90
C ASP A 102 -22.99 -2.13 -1.42
N GLN A 103 -23.16 -3.33 -0.85
CA GLN A 103 -22.89 -3.60 0.56
C GLN A 103 -21.58 -4.34 0.75
N ILE A 104 -20.74 -3.82 1.65
CA ILE A 104 -19.47 -4.44 2.04
C ILE A 104 -19.69 -5.30 3.29
N ASN A 105 -19.21 -6.54 3.28
CA ASN A 105 -19.20 -7.38 4.47
C ASN A 105 -18.10 -6.91 5.45
N LEU A 106 -18.51 -6.34 6.58
CA LEU A 106 -17.62 -5.78 7.59
C LEU A 106 -16.77 -6.85 8.30
N GLU A 107 -17.27 -8.08 8.42
CA GLU A 107 -16.51 -9.20 9.00
C GLU A 107 -15.34 -9.61 8.10
N SER A 108 -15.47 -9.42 6.78
CA SER A 108 -14.37 -9.65 5.85
C SER A 108 -13.38 -8.48 5.77
N LEU A 109 -13.70 -7.34 6.38
CA LEU A 109 -12.86 -6.15 6.42
C LEU A 109 -12.05 -6.04 7.72
N ALA A 110 -12.57 -6.60 8.83
CA ALA A 110 -11.94 -6.64 10.15
C ALA A 110 -10.73 -7.57 10.21
#